data_AF-A0A7R9T9U5-F1
#
_entry.id   AF-A0A7R9T9U5-F1
#
_cell.length_a   1.000
_cell.length_b   1.000
_cell.length_c   1.000
_cell.angle_alpha   90.00
_cell.angle_beta   90.00
_cell.angle_gamma   90.00
#
_symmetry.space_group_name_H-M   'P 1'
#
loop_
_entity.id
_entity.type
_entity.pdbx_description
1 polymer ?
#
loop_
_entity_poly.entity_id
_entity_poly.type
_entity_poly.pdbx_seq_one_letter_code
_entity_poly.pdbx_strand_id
1 'polypeptide(L)'
;DPEQMLRQFLGEEVMPTVTGALLSMLKLRPPDPVLALSEYLLRKDREAEFGEEAERQSAKAIERAVYEEAKAAEAAAKEAASSLGGFGGGGGDDDDDEDADADAAKETDAKARASNPAADANAVDDEAADARKSAGDSRRVERQNYPGTETEVKEFECLALALKHERASLVQRRQRLLTSFDASLRELRREKSALEYECKTADIKQLVLLEERRQLKLFEKREKTLLGKIEERDAEKTELENKVFEIECRVEEKAEELAVVTENKRKVVKEFGGLVPEEHAHREYLQKVFTKRVRRAKKKEEKEEVAESDEDSNSDDDDDSEYEDSDEEEEEVIPTGCDEKLWNAVLEIRERRQDEDDVILEINKITETDRKERDFLAKKLSNVLTSLKNTEREMEAFQKEKQNSLNQIDVPVTLRMRQMSYLRNEKLPADLSEGLYFSRAALEGLQRRIDELIDEKAALRVQQRDLRGTNIDLQNACATRQDKIDVLDARATELQMLKFGQLVDLDALEAASIPKKGVPELREQMKSLEMSNREEMKQWSKRIVDAQDELTRMTAENTACLNAVADLTKTQRDLNHELKTSEKTVFIDPDAARRKDIAERDRLVEVINAQANEIENLRSELNMLSFKGRPT
;
A
#
# COMPACT_ATOMS: atom_id res chain seq x y z
N ASP A 1 -19.23 -9.54 13.04
CA ASP A 1 -19.35 -10.16 14.36
C ASP A 1 -17.95 -10.51 14.86
N PRO A 2 -17.42 -9.83 15.89
CA PRO A 2 -16.04 -10.01 16.34
C PRO A 2 -15.72 -11.46 16.74
N GLU A 3 -16.71 -12.22 17.21
CA GLU A 3 -16.55 -13.64 17.54
C GLU A 3 -16.39 -14.52 16.29
N GLN A 4 -17.04 -14.17 15.17
CA GLN A 4 -16.88 -14.88 13.90
C GLN A 4 -15.51 -14.60 13.28
N MET A 5 -15.04 -13.35 13.35
CA MET A 5 -13.69 -12.99 12.91
C MET A 5 -12.61 -13.70 13.72
N LEU A 6 -12.77 -13.78 15.05
CA LEU A 6 -11.84 -14.52 15.92
C LEU A 6 -11.83 -16.02 15.60
N ARG A 7 -13.00 -16.63 15.35
CA ARG A 7 -13.08 -18.05 14.98
C ARG A 7 -12.46 -18.34 13.60
N GLN A 8 -12.64 -17.44 12.63
CA GLN A 8 -12.00 -17.54 11.32
C GLN A 8 -10.48 -17.41 11.45
N PHE A 9 -10.00 -16.39 12.15
CA PHE A 9 -8.57 -16.21 12.42
C PHE A 9 -7.93 -17.41 13.13
N LEU A 10 -8.58 -17.92 14.18
CA LEU A 10 -8.11 -19.11 14.89
C LEU A 10 -8.12 -20.34 13.97
N GLY A 11 -9.15 -20.51 13.14
CA GLY A 11 -9.29 -21.67 12.25
C GLY A 11 -8.34 -21.67 11.05
N GLU A 12 -8.12 -20.51 10.43
CA GLU A 12 -7.37 -20.38 9.18
C GLU A 12 -5.86 -20.18 9.41
N GLU A 13 -5.47 -19.42 10.44
CA GLU A 13 -4.06 -19.05 10.65
C GLU A 13 -3.42 -19.82 11.81
N VAL A 14 -4.13 -19.91 12.95
CA VAL A 14 -3.56 -20.47 14.19
C VAL A 14 -3.59 -22.00 14.18
N MET A 15 -4.72 -22.61 13.86
CA MET A 15 -4.89 -24.07 13.93
C MET A 15 -3.96 -24.85 12.98
N PRO A 16 -3.72 -24.47 11.71
CA PRO A 16 -2.78 -25.17 10.85
C PRO A 16 -1.34 -25.09 11.37
N THR A 17 -0.96 -23.94 11.92
CA THR A 17 0.36 -23.69 12.50
C THR A 17 0.60 -24.54 13.74
N VAL A 18 -0.36 -24.59 14.66
CA VAL A 18 -0.33 -25.44 15.85
C VAL A 18 -0.35 -26.92 15.47
N THR A 19 -1.13 -27.31 14.47
CA THR A 19 -1.18 -28.70 13.98
C THR A 19 0.16 -29.14 13.39
N GLY A 20 0.83 -28.26 12.61
CA GLY A 20 2.20 -28.50 12.13
C GLY A 20 3.23 -28.62 13.25
N ALA A 21 3.11 -27.77 14.28
CA ALA A 21 3.94 -27.83 15.49
C ALA A 21 3.79 -29.17 16.21
N LEU A 22 2.55 -29.59 16.47
CA LEU A 22 2.22 -30.86 17.12
C LEU A 22 2.74 -32.07 16.31
N LEU A 23 2.63 -32.05 14.98
CA LEU A 23 3.17 -33.09 14.11
C LEU A 23 4.70 -33.17 14.14
N SER A 24 5.38 -32.03 14.27
CA SER A 24 6.85 -31.98 14.40
C SER A 24 7.31 -32.46 15.79
N MET A 25 6.61 -32.08 16.86
CA MET A 25 6.88 -32.51 18.23
C MET A 25 6.60 -33.99 18.44
N LEU A 26 5.62 -34.58 17.72
CA LEU A 26 5.36 -36.02 17.75
C LEU A 26 6.60 -36.85 17.32
N LYS A 27 7.43 -36.29 16.44
CA LYS A 27 8.67 -36.92 15.94
C LYS A 27 9.84 -36.79 16.90
N LEU A 28 9.90 -35.69 17.66
CA LEU A 28 11.04 -35.34 18.53
C LEU A 28 10.81 -35.72 20.01
N ARG A 29 9.56 -35.92 20.42
CA ARG A 29 9.12 -36.23 21.80
C ARG A 29 9.90 -35.44 22.87
N PRO A 30 9.79 -34.11 22.87
CA PRO A 30 10.49 -33.27 23.84
C PRO A 30 10.01 -33.52 25.27
N PRO A 31 10.87 -33.32 26.28
CA PRO A 31 10.57 -33.57 27.70
C PRO A 31 9.50 -32.61 28.27
N ASP A 32 9.36 -31.40 27.72
CA ASP A 32 8.27 -30.48 28.01
C ASP A 32 7.58 -30.06 26.69
N PRO A 33 6.34 -30.53 26.43
CA PRO A 33 5.64 -30.25 25.18
C PRO A 33 5.10 -28.82 25.09
N VAL A 34 4.92 -28.12 26.22
CA VAL A 34 4.38 -26.75 26.23
C VAL A 34 5.49 -25.75 25.88
N LEU A 35 6.67 -25.91 26.50
CA LEU A 35 7.85 -25.10 26.16
C LEU A 35 8.32 -25.34 24.72
N ALA A 36 8.30 -26.60 24.26
CA ALA A 36 8.66 -26.93 22.89
C ALA A 36 7.68 -26.33 21.86
N LEU A 37 6.39 -26.24 22.20
CA LEU A 37 5.39 -25.58 21.36
C LEU A 37 5.65 -24.07 21.30
N SER A 38 5.93 -23.42 22.43
CA SER A 38 6.22 -21.98 22.43
C SER A 38 7.50 -21.64 21.67
N GLU A 39 8.56 -22.44 21.80
CA GLU A 39 9.79 -22.26 21.03
C GLU A 39 9.59 -22.48 19.53
N TYR A 40 8.77 -23.47 19.15
CA TYR A 40 8.45 -23.73 17.76
C TYR A 40 7.68 -22.57 17.13
N LEU A 41 6.68 -22.02 17.84
CA LEU A 41 5.89 -20.88 17.38
C LEU A 41 6.77 -19.63 17.24
N LEU A 42 7.59 -19.31 18.25
CA LEU A 42 8.56 -18.21 18.21
C LEU A 42 9.56 -18.34 17.05
N ARG A 43 10.00 -19.57 16.74
CA ARG A 43 10.90 -19.81 15.60
C ARG A 43 10.19 -19.58 14.27
N LYS A 44 8.93 -20.01 14.16
CA LYS A 44 8.13 -19.82 12.94
C LYS A 44 7.81 -18.34 12.69
N ASP A 45 7.53 -17.58 13.75
CA ASP A 45 7.31 -16.13 13.66
C ASP A 45 8.59 -15.42 13.20
N ARG A 46 9.76 -15.79 13.75
CA ARG A 46 11.05 -15.28 13.27
C ARG A 46 11.31 -15.66 11.81
N GLU A 47 11.02 -16.90 11.40
CA GLU A 47 11.17 -17.33 10.00
C GLU A 47 10.26 -16.54 9.05
N ALA A 48 9.05 -16.15 9.50
CA ALA A 48 8.15 -15.28 8.75
C ALA A 48 8.69 -13.84 8.65
N GLU A 49 9.16 -13.26 9.77
CA GLU A 49 9.80 -11.93 9.79
C GLU A 49 11.03 -11.88 8.87
N PHE A 50 11.90 -12.90 8.91
CA PHE A 50 13.04 -12.99 8.01
C PHE A 50 12.61 -13.16 6.53
N GLY A 51 11.51 -13.86 6.27
CA GLY A 51 10.94 -14.00 4.93
C GLY A 51 10.45 -12.67 4.38
N GLU A 52 9.67 -11.92 5.18
CA GLU A 52 9.17 -10.59 4.82
C GLU A 52 10.30 -9.57 4.62
N GLU A 53 11.34 -9.62 5.47
CA GLU A 53 12.53 -8.78 5.32
C GLU A 53 13.32 -9.12 4.04
N ALA A 54 13.47 -10.40 3.71
CA ALA A 54 14.14 -10.85 2.49
C ALA A 54 13.36 -10.43 1.24
N GLU A 55 12.03 -10.56 1.24
CA GLU A 55 11.16 -10.08 0.17
C GLU A 55 11.27 -8.56 0.01
N ARG A 56 11.24 -7.81 1.12
CA ARG A 56 11.41 -6.35 1.10
C ARG A 56 12.78 -5.92 0.60
N GLN A 57 13.83 -6.65 0.91
CA GLN A 57 15.17 -6.41 0.38
C GLN A 57 15.26 -6.72 -1.12
N SER A 58 14.64 -7.81 -1.57
CA SER A 58 14.58 -8.17 -3.00
C SER A 58 13.80 -7.14 -3.82
N ALA A 59 12.66 -6.66 -3.31
CA ALA A 59 11.85 -5.62 -3.95
C ALA A 59 12.64 -4.31 -4.10
N LYS A 60 13.35 -3.89 -3.05
CA LYS A 60 14.25 -2.72 -3.09
C LYS A 60 15.42 -2.90 -4.07
N ALA A 61 15.95 -4.11 -4.23
CA ALA A 61 17.01 -4.39 -5.19
C ALA A 61 16.50 -4.31 -6.63
N ILE A 62 15.30 -4.83 -6.90
CA ILE A 62 14.64 -4.73 -8.21
C ILE A 62 14.33 -3.27 -8.55
N GLU A 63 13.79 -2.49 -7.61
CA GLU A 63 13.50 -1.07 -7.81
C GLU A 63 14.77 -0.26 -8.15
N ARG A 64 15.89 -0.54 -7.47
CA ARG A 64 17.19 0.07 -7.79
C ARG A 64 17.71 -0.34 -9.16
N ALA A 65 17.58 -1.61 -9.54
CA ALA A 65 18.01 -2.09 -10.85
C ALA A 65 17.23 -1.41 -11.99
N VAL A 66 15.90 -1.28 -11.83
CA VAL A 66 15.04 -0.58 -12.80
C VAL A 66 15.41 0.91 -12.90
N TYR A 67 15.71 1.55 -11.78
CA TYR A 67 16.14 2.94 -11.77
C TYR A 67 17.51 3.14 -12.45
N GLU A 68 18.46 2.24 -12.22
CA GLU A 68 19.78 2.27 -12.87
C GLU A 68 19.69 2.00 -14.38
N GLU A 69 18.82 1.07 -14.81
CA GLU A 69 18.57 0.78 -16.22
C GLU A 69 17.91 1.97 -16.93
N ALA A 70 16.93 2.63 -16.30
CA ALA A 70 16.31 3.85 -16.82
C ALA A 70 17.33 5.00 -16.97
N LYS A 71 18.22 5.16 -15.98
CA LYS A 71 19.28 6.17 -16.01
C LYS A 71 20.34 5.89 -17.08
N ALA A 72 20.67 4.61 -17.29
CA ALA A 72 21.59 4.19 -18.36
C ALA A 72 20.97 4.43 -19.75
N ALA A 73 19.67 4.17 -19.92
CA ALA A 73 18.95 4.47 -21.16
C ALA A 73 18.89 5.98 -21.45
N GLU A 74 18.68 6.82 -20.43
CA GLU A 74 18.71 8.28 -20.57
C GLU A 74 20.11 8.80 -20.93
N ALA A 75 21.16 8.22 -20.34
CA ALA A 75 22.55 8.57 -20.67
C ALA A 75 22.89 8.18 -22.12
N ALA A 76 22.49 6.99 -22.57
CA ALA A 76 22.67 6.54 -23.95
C ALA A 76 21.91 7.41 -24.96
N ALA A 77 20.71 7.88 -24.61
CA ALA A 77 19.94 8.81 -25.45
C ALA A 77 20.64 10.19 -25.58
N LYS A 78 21.27 10.68 -24.50
CA LYS A 78 22.04 11.95 -24.54
C LYS A 78 23.33 11.80 -25.34
N GLU A 79 24.00 10.65 -25.29
CA GLU A 79 25.20 10.37 -26.07
C GLU A 79 24.90 10.20 -27.57
N ALA A 80 23.76 9.59 -27.92
CA ALA A 80 23.28 9.52 -29.30
C ALA A 80 22.92 10.91 -29.85
N ALA A 81 22.40 11.81 -29.03
CA ALA A 81 22.09 13.17 -29.42
C ALA A 81 23.35 14.05 -29.60
N SER A 82 24.41 13.84 -28.82
CA SER A 82 25.67 14.57 -28.99
C SER A 82 26.51 14.07 -30.18
N SER A 83 26.37 12.79 -30.57
CA SER A 83 27.04 12.21 -31.75
C SER A 83 26.47 12.69 -33.09
N LEU A 84 25.31 13.35 -33.13
CA LEU A 84 24.67 13.82 -34.37
C LEU A 84 24.84 15.32 -34.64
N GLY A 85 25.50 16.06 -33.75
CA GLY A 85 25.71 17.51 -33.83
C GLY A 85 27.19 17.88 -33.94
N GLY A 86 27.85 17.52 -35.04
CA GLY A 86 29.31 17.71 -35.16
C GLY A 86 29.84 17.72 -36.59
N PHE A 87 29.21 18.45 -37.52
CA PHE A 87 29.90 18.86 -38.75
C PHE A 87 29.29 20.14 -39.32
N GLY A 88 29.93 21.27 -39.03
CA GLY A 88 29.56 22.58 -39.57
C GLY A 88 30.67 23.61 -39.36
N GLY A 89 31.18 24.16 -40.46
CA GLY A 89 32.01 25.36 -40.53
C GLY A 89 32.85 25.38 -41.81
N GLY A 90 32.73 26.32 -42.74
CA GLY A 90 31.87 27.50 -42.83
C GLY A 90 32.23 28.35 -44.07
N GLY A 91 31.38 29.34 -44.36
CA GLY A 91 31.75 30.62 -44.99
C GLY A 91 31.69 30.72 -46.52
N GLY A 92 30.93 31.69 -47.02
CA GLY A 92 31.23 32.40 -48.27
C GLY A 92 30.06 32.58 -49.25
N ASP A 93 29.36 33.72 -49.09
CA ASP A 93 28.96 34.70 -50.12
C ASP A 93 28.07 34.37 -51.34
N ASP A 94 27.33 35.44 -51.67
CA ASP A 94 26.75 35.89 -52.94
C ASP A 94 25.31 35.49 -53.33
N ASP A 95 24.47 36.52 -53.20
CA ASP A 95 23.63 37.16 -54.23
C ASP A 95 22.29 36.55 -54.69
N ASP A 96 21.26 37.38 -54.43
CA ASP A 96 20.26 37.94 -55.34
C ASP A 96 19.14 37.08 -55.96
N ASP A 97 17.93 37.59 -55.66
CA ASP A 97 16.82 37.94 -56.55
C ASP A 97 15.81 36.90 -57.09
N GLU A 98 14.57 37.19 -56.68
CA GLU A 98 13.36 37.44 -57.49
C GLU A 98 12.81 36.38 -58.46
N ASP A 99 11.62 35.90 -58.09
CA ASP A 99 10.35 35.91 -58.83
C ASP A 99 10.12 35.18 -60.17
N ALA A 100 8.87 34.69 -60.23
CA ALA A 100 7.98 34.55 -61.39
C ALA A 100 7.94 33.21 -62.18
N ASP A 101 6.84 32.49 -61.91
CA ASP A 101 5.83 31.96 -62.84
C ASP A 101 6.14 31.52 -64.29
N ALA A 102 5.44 30.42 -64.63
CA ALA A 102 4.88 30.02 -65.93
C ALA A 102 5.60 28.93 -66.76
N ASP A 103 5.04 27.72 -66.63
CA ASP A 103 4.45 26.88 -67.70
C ASP A 103 5.28 26.51 -68.94
N ALA A 104 5.66 25.22 -69.05
CA ALA A 104 5.26 24.29 -70.12
C ALA A 104 6.26 23.12 -70.35
N ALA A 105 5.69 21.92 -70.38
CA ALA A 105 6.09 20.76 -71.18
C ALA A 105 7.49 20.11 -70.97
N LYS A 106 7.50 18.98 -70.25
CA LYS A 106 7.91 17.66 -70.79
C LYS A 106 7.55 16.55 -69.81
N GLU A 107 6.52 15.78 -70.15
CA GLU A 107 6.25 14.46 -69.60
C GLU A 107 7.41 13.50 -69.97
N THR A 108 8.02 12.88 -68.96
CA THR A 108 8.63 11.55 -69.09
C THR A 108 8.15 10.71 -67.92
N ASP A 109 7.06 9.99 -68.16
CA ASP A 109 6.47 9.03 -67.25
C ASP A 109 7.23 7.69 -67.38
N ALA A 110 7.93 7.28 -66.33
CA ALA A 110 8.50 5.93 -66.18
C ALA A 110 7.68 5.17 -65.14
N LYS A 111 6.48 4.77 -65.53
CA LYS A 111 5.58 3.93 -64.72
C LYS A 111 5.65 2.49 -65.21
N ALA A 112 6.42 1.67 -64.50
CA ALA A 112 6.39 0.23 -64.65
C ALA A 112 5.07 -0.32 -64.04
N ARG A 113 4.17 -0.81 -64.90
CA ARG A 113 3.18 -1.81 -64.53
C ARG A 113 3.12 -2.92 -65.58
N ALA A 114 3.13 -4.13 -65.03
CA ALA A 114 2.84 -5.41 -65.64
C ALA A 114 2.01 -5.38 -66.93
N SER A 115 2.49 -6.14 -67.91
CA SER A 115 1.65 -6.89 -68.85
C SER A 115 2.27 -8.28 -69.06
N ASN A 116 1.42 -9.30 -68.95
CA ASN A 116 1.71 -10.66 -69.42
C ASN A 116 2.10 -10.62 -70.90
N PRO A 117 2.89 -11.60 -71.35
CA PRO A 117 2.41 -12.41 -72.46
C PRO A 117 2.64 -13.91 -72.19
N ALA A 118 1.54 -14.61 -71.98
CA ALA A 118 1.40 -15.99 -72.40
C ALA A 118 0.68 -15.94 -73.75
N ALA A 119 1.46 -15.95 -74.84
CA ALA A 119 1.09 -16.43 -76.17
C ALA A 119 2.21 -16.02 -77.14
N ASP A 120 2.66 -16.99 -77.93
CA ASP A 120 3.55 -16.86 -79.09
C ASP A 120 5.07 -16.80 -78.83
N ALA A 121 5.64 -17.96 -78.53
CA ALA A 121 7.09 -18.22 -78.63
C ALA A 121 7.37 -19.61 -79.22
N ASN A 122 6.50 -20.10 -80.11
CA ASN A 122 6.59 -21.43 -80.74
C ASN A 122 7.07 -21.38 -82.20
N ALA A 123 7.88 -20.39 -82.58
CA ALA A 123 8.29 -20.25 -83.98
C ALA A 123 9.76 -19.84 -84.23
N VAL A 124 10.62 -19.69 -83.22
CA VAL A 124 12.00 -19.17 -83.44
C VAL A 124 13.11 -20.09 -82.91
N ASP A 125 12.79 -21.17 -82.19
CA ASP A 125 13.80 -22.12 -81.70
C ASP A 125 14.05 -23.32 -82.63
N ASP A 126 13.19 -23.57 -83.64
CA ASP A 126 13.40 -24.68 -84.58
C ASP A 126 14.45 -24.36 -85.65
N GLU A 127 14.53 -23.12 -86.16
CA GLU A 127 15.44 -22.78 -87.26
C GLU A 127 16.93 -22.68 -86.81
N ALA A 128 17.18 -22.25 -85.56
CA ALA A 128 18.52 -22.24 -84.97
C ALA A 128 18.97 -23.63 -84.47
N ALA A 129 18.03 -24.51 -84.12
CA ALA A 129 18.32 -25.90 -83.78
C ALA A 129 18.65 -26.74 -85.03
N ASP A 130 17.99 -26.47 -86.16
CA ASP A 130 18.22 -27.18 -87.43
C ASP A 130 19.51 -26.75 -88.13
N ALA A 131 19.88 -25.46 -88.07
CA ALA A 131 21.18 -24.97 -88.55
C ALA A 131 22.37 -25.53 -87.74
N ARG A 132 22.20 -25.75 -86.43
CA ARG A 132 23.24 -26.38 -85.57
C ARG A 132 23.29 -27.90 -85.72
N LYS A 133 22.17 -28.57 -86.01
CA LYS A 133 22.16 -29.98 -86.40
C LYS A 133 22.83 -30.19 -87.75
N SER A 134 22.52 -29.39 -88.77
CA SER A 134 23.11 -29.49 -90.12
C SER A 134 24.64 -29.26 -90.13
N ALA A 135 25.14 -28.22 -89.46
CA ALA A 135 26.58 -27.95 -89.40
C ALA A 135 27.36 -28.96 -88.52
N GLY A 136 26.71 -29.53 -87.51
CA GLY A 136 27.27 -30.60 -86.68
C GLY A 136 27.29 -31.96 -87.39
N ASP A 137 26.29 -32.24 -88.23
CA ASP A 137 26.18 -33.50 -88.98
C ASP A 137 27.16 -33.52 -90.17
N SER A 138 27.35 -32.39 -90.88
CA SER A 138 28.37 -32.31 -91.95
C SER A 138 29.80 -32.51 -91.45
N ARG A 139 30.16 -32.06 -90.23
CA ARG A 139 31.48 -32.34 -89.62
C ARG A 139 31.60 -33.74 -89.03
N ARG A 140 30.48 -34.37 -88.68
CA ARG A 140 30.46 -35.74 -88.15
C ARG A 140 30.62 -36.78 -89.25
N VAL A 141 30.12 -36.49 -90.45
CA VAL A 141 30.22 -37.34 -91.64
C VAL A 141 31.64 -37.34 -92.24
N GLU A 142 32.42 -36.26 -92.13
CA GLU A 142 33.82 -36.24 -92.65
C GLU A 142 34.87 -36.91 -91.74
N ARG A 143 34.54 -37.25 -90.48
CA ARG A 143 35.43 -37.99 -89.57
C ARG A 143 35.20 -39.51 -89.57
N GLN A 144 34.33 -40.01 -90.43
CA GLN A 144 34.16 -41.44 -90.67
C GLN A 144 34.93 -41.82 -91.93
N ASN A 145 36.23 -42.13 -91.79
CA ASN A 145 36.97 -43.12 -92.60
C ASN A 145 38.50 -43.10 -92.43
N TYR A 146 39.03 -42.81 -91.23
CA TYR A 146 40.36 -43.27 -90.85
C TYR A 146 40.33 -43.72 -89.39
N PRO A 147 40.73 -44.96 -89.05
CA PRO A 147 40.92 -45.34 -87.66
C PRO A 147 42.06 -44.49 -87.11
N GLY A 148 41.73 -43.56 -86.21
CA GLY A 148 42.74 -42.81 -85.46
C GLY A 148 43.68 -43.78 -84.76
N THR A 149 44.93 -43.35 -84.56
CA THR A 149 45.88 -44.10 -83.74
C THR A 149 45.27 -44.36 -82.35
N GLU A 150 45.64 -45.47 -81.68
CA GLU A 150 45.08 -45.80 -80.35
C GLU A 150 45.20 -44.65 -79.35
N THR A 151 46.21 -43.78 -79.53
CA THR A 151 46.42 -42.55 -78.77
C THR A 151 45.37 -41.48 -79.08
N GLU A 152 45.04 -41.22 -80.34
CA GLU A 152 44.04 -40.22 -80.74
C GLU A 152 42.61 -40.60 -80.31
N VAL A 153 42.28 -41.89 -80.33
CA VAL A 153 40.99 -42.40 -79.83
C VAL A 153 40.88 -42.17 -78.32
N LYS A 154 41.93 -42.51 -77.56
CA LYS A 154 41.99 -42.26 -76.11
C LYS A 154 41.95 -40.77 -75.78
N GLU A 155 42.63 -39.92 -76.55
CA GLU A 155 42.58 -38.46 -76.38
C GLU A 155 41.18 -37.91 -76.64
N PHE A 156 40.49 -38.39 -77.67
CA PHE A 156 39.11 -38.00 -77.97
C PHE A 156 38.14 -38.47 -76.88
N GLU A 157 38.30 -39.68 -76.35
CA GLU A 157 37.53 -40.20 -75.23
C GLU A 157 37.76 -39.37 -73.95
N CYS A 158 39.02 -39.03 -73.65
CA CYS A 158 39.38 -38.16 -72.53
C CYS A 158 38.74 -36.77 -72.67
N LEU A 159 38.79 -36.15 -73.86
CA LEU A 159 38.15 -34.85 -74.12
C LEU A 159 36.63 -34.93 -74.01
N ALA A 160 36.00 -35.99 -74.54
CA ALA A 160 34.57 -36.20 -74.42
C ALA A 160 34.12 -36.39 -72.96
N LEU A 161 34.93 -37.09 -72.14
CA LEU A 161 34.69 -37.23 -70.71
C LEU A 161 34.86 -35.90 -69.97
N ALA A 162 35.88 -35.10 -70.31
CA ALA A 162 36.10 -33.76 -69.75
C ALA A 162 34.92 -32.82 -70.03
N LEU A 163 34.44 -32.76 -71.28
CA LEU A 163 33.29 -31.93 -71.66
C LEU A 163 31.98 -32.42 -71.01
N LYS A 164 31.79 -33.74 -70.85
CA LYS A 164 30.65 -34.29 -70.12
C LYS A 164 30.70 -33.88 -68.64
N HIS A 165 31.86 -33.94 -68.02
CA HIS A 165 32.07 -33.50 -66.64
C HIS A 165 31.85 -31.99 -66.47
N GLU A 166 32.34 -31.17 -67.41
CA GLU A 166 32.12 -29.72 -67.43
C GLU A 166 30.63 -29.40 -67.57
N ARG A 167 29.93 -30.03 -68.52
CA ARG A 167 28.49 -29.88 -68.68
C ARG A 167 27.74 -30.30 -67.40
N ALA A 168 28.09 -31.43 -66.80
CA ALA A 168 27.48 -31.88 -65.55
C ALA A 168 27.71 -30.87 -64.41
N SER A 169 28.92 -30.32 -64.30
CA SER A 169 29.29 -29.29 -63.32
C SER A 169 28.50 -28.00 -63.52
N LEU A 170 28.35 -27.54 -64.77
CA LEU A 170 27.55 -26.35 -65.10
C LEU A 170 26.06 -26.56 -64.81
N VAL A 171 25.50 -27.73 -65.14
CA VAL A 171 24.11 -28.09 -64.82
C VAL A 171 23.89 -28.13 -63.31
N GLN A 172 24.82 -28.75 -62.57
CA GLN A 172 24.74 -28.81 -61.11
C GLN A 172 24.85 -27.41 -60.49
N ARG A 173 25.75 -26.56 -60.99
CA ARG A 173 25.88 -25.17 -60.55
C ARG A 173 24.59 -24.38 -60.78
N ARG A 174 23.97 -24.52 -61.96
CA ARG A 174 22.68 -23.89 -62.26
C ARG A 174 21.58 -24.38 -61.33
N GLN A 175 21.48 -25.69 -61.10
CA GLN A 175 20.51 -26.25 -60.17
C GLN A 175 20.72 -25.73 -58.75
N ARG A 176 21.97 -25.70 -58.26
CA ARG A 176 22.29 -25.11 -56.94
C ARG A 176 21.86 -23.64 -56.86
N LEU A 177 22.15 -22.84 -57.89
CA LEU A 177 21.76 -21.42 -57.93
C LEU A 177 20.24 -21.23 -57.92
N LEU A 178 19.49 -22.04 -58.69
CA LEU A 178 18.03 -22.01 -58.67
C LEU A 178 17.49 -22.41 -57.30
N THR A 179 18.03 -23.48 -56.70
CA THR A 179 17.58 -23.93 -55.37
C THR A 179 17.89 -22.92 -54.27
N SER A 180 19.03 -22.22 -54.35
CA SER A 180 19.38 -21.17 -53.39
C SER A 180 18.51 -19.93 -53.60
N PHE A 181 18.25 -19.53 -54.85
CA PHE A 181 17.36 -18.42 -55.15
C PHE A 181 15.94 -18.68 -54.67
N ASP A 182 15.39 -19.87 -54.95
CA ASP A 182 14.06 -20.27 -54.46
C ASP A 182 14.01 -20.34 -52.94
N ALA A 183 15.13 -20.69 -52.28
CA ALA A 183 15.23 -20.66 -50.82
C ALA A 183 15.18 -19.22 -50.29
N SER A 184 15.99 -18.31 -50.83
CA SER A 184 15.96 -16.90 -50.47
C SER A 184 14.60 -16.25 -50.76
N LEU A 185 13.93 -16.62 -51.86
CA LEU A 185 12.58 -16.13 -52.17
C LEU A 185 11.55 -16.64 -51.15
N ARG A 186 11.67 -17.90 -50.70
CA ARG A 186 10.82 -18.46 -49.63
C ARG A 186 11.05 -17.77 -48.29
N GLU A 187 12.30 -17.45 -47.95
CA GLU A 187 12.65 -16.69 -46.76
C GLU A 187 12.07 -15.28 -46.81
N LEU A 188 12.28 -14.55 -47.90
CA LEU A 188 11.75 -13.20 -48.07
C LEU A 188 10.22 -13.16 -48.02
N ARG A 189 9.53 -14.19 -48.56
CA ARG A 189 8.08 -14.31 -48.44
C ARG A 189 7.62 -14.52 -46.99
N ARG A 190 8.36 -15.30 -46.20
CA ARG A 190 8.06 -15.49 -44.77
C ARG A 190 8.27 -14.19 -44.00
N GLU A 191 9.39 -13.51 -44.24
CA GLU A 191 9.69 -12.20 -43.64
C GLU A 191 8.61 -11.17 -43.99
N LYS A 192 8.25 -11.06 -45.27
CA LYS A 192 7.15 -10.20 -45.71
C LYS A 192 5.86 -10.50 -44.97
N SER A 193 5.47 -11.77 -44.86
CA SER A 193 4.24 -12.15 -44.15
C SER A 193 4.29 -11.85 -42.65
N ALA A 194 5.47 -11.96 -42.02
CA ALA A 194 5.67 -11.62 -40.62
C ALA A 194 5.56 -10.11 -40.39
N LEU A 195 6.22 -9.30 -41.24
CA LEU A 195 6.14 -7.85 -41.19
C LEU A 195 4.72 -7.35 -41.46
N GLU A 196 4.01 -7.90 -42.45
CA GLU A 196 2.61 -7.55 -42.72
C GLU A 196 1.71 -7.85 -41.51
N TYR A 197 1.93 -8.98 -40.83
CA TYR A 197 1.23 -9.32 -39.59
C TYR A 197 1.54 -8.32 -38.46
N GLU A 198 2.80 -7.96 -38.26
CA GLU A 198 3.22 -7.00 -37.24
C GLU A 198 2.65 -5.61 -37.51
N CYS A 199 2.75 -5.12 -38.76
CA CYS A 199 2.15 -3.84 -39.17
C CYS A 199 0.65 -3.83 -38.93
N LYS A 200 -0.08 -4.88 -39.34
CA LYS A 200 -1.53 -4.94 -39.11
C LYS A 200 -1.89 -5.01 -37.64
N THR A 201 -1.11 -5.73 -36.84
CA THR A 201 -1.31 -5.78 -35.39
C THR A 201 -1.06 -4.41 -34.76
N ALA A 202 -0.05 -3.66 -35.23
CA ALA A 202 0.23 -2.31 -34.78
C ALA A 202 -0.88 -1.32 -35.17
N ASP A 203 -1.36 -1.37 -36.43
CA ASP A 203 -2.50 -0.55 -36.91
C ASP A 203 -3.74 -0.77 -36.01
N ILE A 204 -4.05 -2.03 -35.73
CA ILE A 204 -5.20 -2.43 -34.91
C ILE A 204 -5.03 -1.95 -33.45
N LYS A 205 -3.85 -2.15 -32.86
CA LYS A 205 -3.54 -1.62 -31.51
C LYS A 205 -3.67 -0.10 -31.45
N GLN A 206 -3.20 0.59 -32.50
CA GLN A 206 -3.34 2.04 -32.58
C GLN A 206 -4.80 2.48 -32.58
N LEU A 207 -5.69 1.76 -33.29
CA LEU A 207 -7.12 2.06 -33.28
C LEU A 207 -7.71 1.94 -31.87
N VAL A 208 -7.39 0.86 -31.14
CA VAL A 208 -7.84 0.64 -29.76
C VAL A 208 -7.38 1.79 -28.86
N LEU A 209 -6.09 2.13 -28.91
CA LEU A 209 -5.52 3.23 -28.11
C LEU A 209 -6.16 4.59 -28.46
N LEU A 210 -6.53 4.80 -29.72
CA LEU A 210 -7.22 6.02 -30.14
C LEU A 210 -8.65 6.08 -29.58
N GLU A 211 -9.37 4.95 -29.53
CA GLU A 211 -10.69 4.85 -28.94
C GLU A 211 -10.65 5.04 -27.42
N GLU A 212 -9.69 4.39 -26.73
CA GLU A 212 -9.40 4.60 -25.31
C GLU A 212 -9.11 6.06 -25.03
N ARG A 213 -8.20 6.68 -25.79
CA ARG A 213 -7.87 8.10 -25.63
C ARG A 213 -9.08 9.00 -25.86
N ARG A 214 -9.94 8.69 -26.83
CA ARG A 214 -11.17 9.44 -27.08
C ARG A 214 -12.10 9.37 -25.87
N GLN A 215 -12.31 8.19 -25.30
CA GLN A 215 -13.13 8.04 -24.09
C GLN A 215 -12.50 8.75 -22.89
N LEU A 216 -11.20 8.57 -22.64
CA LEU A 216 -10.49 9.21 -21.53
C LEU A 216 -10.59 10.73 -21.59
N LYS A 217 -10.49 11.34 -22.78
CA LYS A 217 -10.67 12.80 -22.94
C LYS A 217 -12.07 13.30 -22.57
N LEU A 218 -13.11 12.49 -22.74
CA LEU A 218 -14.46 12.85 -22.30
C LEU A 218 -14.56 12.87 -20.77
N PHE A 219 -13.90 11.91 -20.11
CA PHE A 219 -13.89 11.81 -18.65
C PHE A 219 -12.97 12.85 -17.98
N GLU A 220 -11.87 13.23 -18.64
CA GLU A 220 -10.85 14.14 -18.07
C GLU A 220 -11.43 15.45 -17.53
N LYS A 221 -12.40 16.06 -18.24
CA LYS A 221 -13.03 17.31 -17.78
C LYS A 221 -13.82 17.11 -16.49
N ARG A 222 -14.64 16.07 -16.44
CA ARG A 222 -15.50 15.77 -15.28
C ARG A 222 -14.67 15.32 -14.08
N GLU A 223 -13.62 14.54 -14.33
CA GLU A 223 -12.64 14.13 -13.32
C GLU A 223 -11.96 15.35 -12.69
N LYS A 224 -11.44 16.28 -13.50
CA LYS A 224 -10.85 17.54 -12.99
C LYS A 224 -11.83 18.36 -12.17
N THR A 225 -13.09 18.46 -12.58
CA THR A 225 -14.09 19.21 -11.81
C THR A 225 -14.42 18.56 -10.47
N LEU A 226 -14.46 17.23 -10.40
CA LEU A 226 -14.74 16.53 -9.15
C LEU A 226 -13.53 16.52 -8.22
N LEU A 227 -12.32 16.37 -8.75
CA LEU A 227 -11.07 16.52 -7.98
C LEU A 227 -10.95 17.93 -7.39
N GLY A 228 -11.20 18.98 -8.19
CA GLY A 228 -11.20 20.35 -7.68
C GLY A 228 -12.24 20.57 -6.57
N LYS A 229 -13.44 19.97 -6.67
CA LYS A 229 -14.43 20.02 -5.59
C LYS A 229 -13.94 19.32 -4.32
N ILE A 230 -13.26 18.18 -4.43
CA ILE A 230 -12.69 17.48 -3.27
C ILE A 230 -11.61 18.35 -2.63
N GLU A 231 -10.67 18.87 -3.42
CA GLU A 231 -9.60 19.76 -2.94
C GLU A 231 -10.15 21.00 -2.21
N GLU A 232 -11.19 21.63 -2.76
CA GLU A 232 -11.88 22.76 -2.10
C GLU A 232 -12.52 22.37 -0.77
N ARG A 233 -13.18 21.21 -0.69
CA ARG A 233 -13.84 20.74 0.54
C ARG A 233 -12.81 20.29 1.58
N ASP A 234 -11.69 19.70 1.16
CA ASP A 234 -10.56 19.35 2.03
C ASP A 234 -9.89 20.62 2.58
N ALA A 235 -9.68 21.64 1.74
CA ALA A 235 -9.18 22.93 2.20
C ALA A 235 -10.13 23.56 3.22
N GLU A 236 -11.44 23.58 2.94
CA GLU A 236 -12.46 24.09 3.87
C GLU A 236 -12.51 23.30 5.18
N LYS A 237 -12.38 21.97 5.11
CA LYS A 237 -12.29 21.10 6.28
C LYS A 237 -11.09 21.45 7.15
N THR A 238 -9.89 21.54 6.57
CA THR A 238 -8.67 21.86 7.33
C THR A 238 -8.72 23.26 7.94
N GLU A 239 -9.29 24.24 7.22
CA GLU A 239 -9.50 25.59 7.76
C GLU A 239 -10.45 25.59 8.97
N LEU A 240 -11.55 24.83 8.89
CA LEU A 240 -12.50 24.70 10.01
C LEU A 240 -11.90 23.91 11.17
N GLU A 241 -11.14 22.85 10.92
CA GLU A 241 -10.42 22.07 11.96
C GLU A 241 -9.43 22.96 12.71
N ASN A 242 -8.65 23.78 11.98
CA ASN A 242 -7.73 24.74 12.60
C ASN A 242 -8.49 25.78 13.46
N LYS A 243 -9.60 26.34 12.96
CA LYS A 243 -10.42 27.29 13.72
C LYS A 243 -11.06 26.67 14.96
N VAL A 244 -11.51 25.42 14.88
CA VAL A 244 -12.03 24.69 16.06
C VAL A 244 -10.91 24.49 17.08
N PHE A 245 -9.73 24.05 16.63
CA PHE A 245 -8.57 23.86 17.51
C PHE A 245 -8.15 25.17 18.20
N GLU A 246 -8.11 26.30 17.48
CA GLU A 246 -7.81 27.61 18.05
C GLU A 246 -8.81 28.02 19.16
N ILE A 247 -10.11 27.77 18.96
CA ILE A 247 -11.13 28.04 19.98
C ILE A 247 -11.01 27.08 21.16
N GLU A 248 -10.68 25.80 20.92
CA GLU A 248 -10.43 24.83 22.00
C GLU A 248 -9.26 25.26 22.87
N CYS A 249 -8.14 25.70 22.28
CA CYS A 249 -7.01 26.27 23.02
C CYS A 249 -7.43 27.50 23.84
N ARG A 250 -8.22 28.42 23.27
CA ARG A 250 -8.75 29.58 24.01
C ARG A 250 -9.63 29.17 25.20
N VAL A 251 -10.48 28.15 25.04
CA VAL A 251 -11.33 27.62 26.11
C VAL A 251 -10.47 26.99 27.22
N GLU A 252 -9.40 26.29 26.87
CA GLU A 252 -8.44 25.72 27.83
C GLU A 252 -7.70 26.82 28.60
N GLU A 253 -7.19 27.85 27.91
CA GLU A 253 -6.55 29.01 28.55
C GLU A 253 -7.50 29.70 29.55
N LYS A 254 -8.76 29.91 29.17
CA LYS A 254 -9.78 30.48 30.07
C LYS A 254 -10.15 29.55 31.23
N ALA A 255 -10.10 28.23 31.04
CA ALA A 255 -10.30 27.27 32.12
C ALA A 255 -9.14 27.30 33.13
N GLU A 256 -7.90 27.47 32.67
CA GLU A 256 -6.72 27.65 33.54
C GLU A 256 -6.79 28.98 34.30
N GLU A 257 -7.14 30.09 33.64
CA GLU A 257 -7.39 31.38 34.29
C GLU A 257 -8.46 31.25 35.38
N LEU A 258 -9.56 30.55 35.09
CA LEU A 258 -10.62 30.28 36.06
C LEU A 258 -10.13 29.45 37.25
N ALA A 259 -9.28 28.45 37.03
CA ALA A 259 -8.68 27.66 38.10
C ALA A 259 -7.78 28.52 39.03
N VAL A 260 -7.03 29.47 38.46
CA VAL A 260 -6.19 30.40 39.24
C VAL A 260 -7.06 31.36 40.06
N VAL A 261 -8.10 31.94 39.47
CA VAL A 261 -8.99 32.90 40.18
C VAL A 261 -9.81 32.19 41.25
N THR A 262 -10.28 30.97 41.00
CA THR A 262 -10.99 30.17 42.02
C THR A 262 -10.07 29.76 43.18
N GLU A 263 -8.79 29.47 42.91
CA GLU A 263 -7.79 29.23 43.95
C GLU A 263 -7.49 30.50 44.77
N ASN A 264 -7.43 31.67 44.13
CA ASN A 264 -7.28 32.95 44.85
C ASN A 264 -8.50 33.25 45.73
N LYS A 265 -9.72 33.03 45.23
CA LYS A 265 -10.95 33.04 46.04
C LYS A 265 -10.88 32.12 47.24
N ARG A 266 -10.35 30.91 47.06
CA ARG A 266 -10.13 29.99 48.18
C ARG A 266 -9.14 30.53 49.21
N LYS A 267 -8.08 31.24 48.79
CA LYS A 267 -7.14 31.92 49.69
C LYS A 267 -7.82 33.04 50.45
N VAL A 268 -8.63 33.88 49.79
CA VAL A 268 -9.41 34.95 50.44
C VAL A 268 -10.39 34.38 51.48
N VAL A 269 -11.04 33.25 51.18
CA VAL A 269 -11.90 32.54 52.15
C VAL A 269 -11.08 31.95 53.31
N LYS A 270 -9.87 31.46 53.08
CA LYS A 270 -8.96 31.01 54.16
C LYS A 270 -8.44 32.16 55.02
N GLU A 271 -8.13 33.31 54.42
CA GLU A 271 -7.74 34.54 55.13
C GLU A 271 -8.86 35.00 56.06
N PHE A 272 -10.12 34.96 55.59
CA PHE A 272 -11.29 35.20 56.44
C PHE A 272 -11.37 34.20 57.61
N GLY A 273 -11.14 32.91 57.36
CA GLY A 273 -11.09 31.87 58.39
C GLY A 273 -9.94 32.04 59.41
N GLY A 274 -8.83 32.65 59.01
CA GLY A 274 -7.69 32.96 59.90
C GLY A 274 -7.88 34.22 60.74
N LEU A 275 -8.56 35.24 60.20
CA LEU A 275 -8.85 36.50 60.91
C LEU A 275 -10.03 36.38 61.87
N VAL A 276 -10.98 35.51 61.58
CA VAL A 276 -12.12 35.24 62.47
C VAL A 276 -12.08 33.76 62.90
N PRO A 277 -11.33 33.39 63.95
CA PRO A 277 -11.36 32.04 64.52
C PRO A 277 -12.77 31.58 64.95
N GLU A 278 -13.00 30.26 65.00
CA GLU A 278 -14.28 29.62 65.38
C GLU A 278 -14.82 30.04 66.77
N GLU A 279 -13.97 30.59 67.65
CA GLU A 279 -14.33 31.01 69.01
C GLU A 279 -14.80 32.47 69.15
N HIS A 280 -14.89 33.24 68.04
CA HIS A 280 -15.31 34.64 68.11
C HIS A 280 -16.84 34.80 68.32
N ALA A 281 -17.21 35.64 69.30
CA ALA A 281 -18.60 35.90 69.72
C ALA A 281 -19.54 36.42 68.61
N HIS A 282 -19.00 36.91 67.49
CA HIS A 282 -19.78 37.52 66.39
C HIS A 282 -19.52 36.87 65.02
N ARG A 283 -18.97 35.65 64.98
CA ARG A 283 -18.58 34.97 63.73
C ARG A 283 -19.74 34.78 62.76
N GLU A 284 -20.92 34.40 63.23
CA GLU A 284 -22.11 34.23 62.36
C GLU A 284 -22.54 35.55 61.69
N TYR A 285 -22.43 36.67 62.41
CA TYR A 285 -22.75 38.00 61.87
C TYR A 285 -21.67 38.46 60.85
N LEU A 286 -20.39 38.33 61.20
CA LEU A 286 -19.28 38.66 60.31
C LEU A 286 -19.25 37.78 59.05
N GLN A 287 -19.66 36.52 59.17
CA GLN A 287 -19.79 35.60 58.04
C GLN A 287 -20.95 35.99 57.12
N LYS A 288 -22.10 36.42 57.66
CA LYS A 288 -23.20 37.00 56.87
C LYS A 288 -22.76 38.27 56.13
N VAL A 289 -22.02 39.16 56.79
CA VAL A 289 -21.50 40.39 56.16
C VAL A 289 -20.49 40.05 55.05
N PHE A 290 -19.59 39.10 55.29
CA PHE A 290 -18.61 38.64 54.30
C PHE A 290 -19.25 37.95 53.08
N THR A 291 -20.31 37.17 53.26
CA THR A 291 -21.01 36.50 52.15
C THR A 291 -21.99 37.41 51.42
N LYS A 292 -22.51 38.46 52.07
CA LYS A 292 -23.46 39.42 51.46
C LYS A 292 -22.81 40.11 50.26
N ARG A 293 -23.45 39.99 49.10
CA ARG A 293 -23.00 40.58 47.83
C ARG A 293 -23.37 42.07 47.82
N VAL A 294 -22.41 42.98 47.66
CA VAL A 294 -22.70 44.42 47.55
C VAL A 294 -23.04 44.74 46.10
N ARG A 295 -24.13 45.48 45.84
CA ARG A 295 -24.44 45.93 44.47
C ARG A 295 -23.48 47.06 44.10
N ARG A 296 -22.43 46.75 43.34
CA ARG A 296 -21.55 47.79 42.76
C ARG A 296 -22.25 48.40 41.54
N ALA A 297 -22.43 49.71 41.54
CA ALA A 297 -22.84 50.41 40.33
C ALA A 297 -21.73 50.22 39.28
N LYS A 298 -22.05 49.59 38.15
CA LYS A 298 -21.14 49.45 37.01
C LYS A 298 -20.53 50.82 36.71
N LYS A 299 -19.20 50.94 36.88
CA LYS A 299 -18.45 52.10 36.40
C LYS A 299 -18.63 52.14 34.89
N LYS A 300 -19.39 53.14 34.42
CA LYS A 300 -19.65 53.44 33.02
C LYS A 300 -18.30 53.84 32.41
N GLU A 301 -17.59 52.89 31.79
CA GLU A 301 -16.48 53.25 30.90
C GLU A 301 -17.11 53.75 29.60
N GLU A 302 -16.92 55.04 29.35
CA GLU A 302 -17.16 55.67 28.05
C GLU A 302 -16.26 54.98 27.02
N LYS A 303 -16.84 54.14 26.16
CA LYS A 303 -16.27 53.81 24.85
C LYS A 303 -17.12 54.48 23.79
N GLU A 304 -16.49 55.43 23.12
CA GLU A 304 -16.97 56.18 21.98
C GLU A 304 -17.55 55.26 20.89
N GLU A 305 -18.58 55.80 20.25
CA GLU A 305 -19.24 55.27 19.06
C GLU A 305 -18.25 55.01 17.93
N VAL A 306 -18.29 53.80 17.37
CA VAL A 306 -18.18 53.62 15.92
C VAL A 306 -19.25 52.63 15.51
N ALA A 307 -20.27 53.15 14.84
CA ALA A 307 -21.28 52.39 14.13
C ALA A 307 -20.63 51.65 12.96
N GLU A 308 -20.90 50.35 12.85
CA GLU A 308 -21.18 49.72 11.57
C GLU A 308 -22.16 48.57 11.80
N SER A 309 -23.09 48.48 10.88
CA SER A 309 -24.31 47.69 10.89
C SER A 309 -24.02 46.24 10.50
N ASP A 310 -24.55 45.25 11.23
CA ASP A 310 -25.25 44.15 10.56
C ASP A 310 -26.21 43.40 11.47
N GLU A 311 -27.34 43.07 10.86
CA GLU A 311 -28.62 42.66 11.42
C GLU A 311 -28.67 41.13 11.47
N ASP A 312 -28.83 40.52 12.65
CA ASP A 312 -29.51 39.22 12.71
C ASP A 312 -30.25 39.00 14.03
N SER A 313 -31.56 38.84 13.87
CA SER A 313 -32.57 38.75 14.90
C SER A 313 -32.78 37.29 15.30
N ASN A 314 -32.47 36.95 16.54
CA ASN A 314 -33.08 35.82 17.24
C ASN A 314 -33.26 36.22 18.71
N SER A 315 -34.37 36.92 18.95
CA SER A 315 -34.90 37.23 20.27
C SER A 315 -35.73 36.06 20.76
N ASP A 316 -35.14 35.19 21.56
CA ASP A 316 -35.87 34.35 22.51
C ASP A 316 -34.94 34.09 23.70
N ASP A 317 -34.96 35.00 24.67
CA ASP A 317 -34.43 34.72 26.02
C ASP A 317 -35.44 35.26 27.02
N ASP A 318 -36.20 34.32 27.56
CA ASP A 318 -37.20 34.44 28.61
C ASP A 318 -36.43 34.60 29.94
N ASP A 319 -35.92 35.81 30.21
CA ASP A 319 -35.29 36.15 31.49
C ASP A 319 -36.36 36.54 32.51
N ASP A 320 -37.06 35.52 33.01
CA ASP A 320 -37.84 35.57 34.23
C ASP A 320 -36.88 35.65 35.44
N SER A 321 -36.49 36.88 35.77
CA SER A 321 -35.81 37.22 37.01
C SER A 321 -36.69 38.19 37.80
N GLU A 322 -37.88 37.71 38.18
CA GLU A 322 -38.69 38.25 39.26
C GLU A 322 -37.96 37.99 40.60
N TYR A 323 -37.04 38.90 40.96
CA TYR A 323 -36.53 39.02 42.34
C TYR A 323 -36.79 40.44 42.83
N GLU A 324 -38.05 40.68 43.23
CA GLU A 324 -38.32 41.58 44.35
C GLU A 324 -37.62 41.01 45.58
N ASP A 325 -36.45 41.56 45.93
CA ASP A 325 -35.91 41.44 47.27
C ASP A 325 -35.76 42.85 47.86
N SER A 326 -36.88 43.26 48.47
CA SER A 326 -36.98 44.40 49.38
C SER A 326 -36.31 44.01 50.70
N ASP A 327 -34.97 44.04 50.74
CA ASP A 327 -34.24 43.94 52.00
C ASP A 327 -33.68 45.32 52.37
N GLU A 328 -34.27 45.84 53.45
CA GLU A 328 -33.96 47.06 54.17
C GLU A 328 -32.45 47.34 54.27
N GLU A 329 -32.12 48.61 54.06
CA GLU A 329 -30.84 49.23 54.43
C GLU A 329 -30.64 49.14 55.95
N GLU A 330 -30.32 47.95 56.48
CA GLU A 330 -29.71 47.86 57.81
C GLU A 330 -28.29 48.45 57.69
N GLU A 331 -28.17 49.70 58.11
CA GLU A 331 -26.91 50.38 58.41
C GLU A 331 -25.95 49.38 59.08
N GLU A 332 -24.84 49.11 58.39
CA GLU A 332 -23.76 48.23 58.82
C GLU A 332 -23.04 48.85 60.05
N VAL A 333 -23.71 48.82 61.20
CA VAL A 333 -23.19 49.32 62.47
C VAL A 333 -22.29 48.24 63.10
N ILE A 334 -21.12 48.67 63.56
CA ILE A 334 -20.16 47.84 64.30
C ILE A 334 -20.88 47.20 65.49
N PRO A 335 -20.97 45.86 65.57
CA PRO A 335 -21.54 45.18 66.73
C PRO A 335 -20.80 45.59 68.00
N THR A 336 -21.54 45.98 69.05
CA THR A 336 -20.97 46.43 70.33
C THR A 336 -20.03 45.37 70.92
N GLY A 337 -18.72 45.61 70.85
CA GLY A 337 -17.66 44.69 71.31
C GLY A 337 -16.72 44.16 70.22
N CYS A 338 -16.91 44.53 68.96
CA CYS A 338 -16.00 44.18 67.86
C CYS A 338 -14.92 45.26 67.68
N ASP A 339 -13.67 44.84 67.50
CA ASP A 339 -12.55 45.76 67.30
C ASP A 339 -12.67 46.42 65.90
N GLU A 340 -12.61 47.76 65.84
CA GLU A 340 -12.84 48.55 64.62
C GLU A 340 -11.87 48.16 63.49
N LYS A 341 -10.69 47.67 63.86
CA LYS A 341 -9.69 47.13 62.93
C LYS A 341 -10.09 45.79 62.30
N LEU A 342 -10.76 44.92 63.05
CA LEU A 342 -11.24 43.62 62.56
C LEU A 342 -12.41 43.81 61.59
N TRP A 343 -13.31 44.76 61.90
CA TRP A 343 -14.43 45.11 61.03
C TRP A 343 -13.96 45.64 59.66
N ASN A 344 -13.04 46.61 59.64
CA ASN A 344 -12.48 47.14 58.40
C ASN A 344 -11.70 46.08 57.60
N ALA A 345 -10.98 45.17 58.27
CA ALA A 345 -10.29 44.06 57.61
C ALA A 345 -11.27 43.05 56.98
N VAL A 346 -12.43 42.80 57.61
CA VAL A 346 -13.49 41.92 57.05
C VAL A 346 -14.14 42.56 55.82
N LEU A 347 -14.36 43.88 55.82
CA LEU A 347 -14.87 44.61 54.65
C LEU A 347 -13.88 44.58 53.48
N GLU A 348 -12.58 44.73 53.73
CA GLU A 348 -11.54 44.66 52.69
C GLU A 348 -11.44 43.25 52.06
N ILE A 349 -11.57 42.20 52.86
CA ILE A 349 -11.56 40.80 52.37
C ILE A 349 -12.85 40.46 51.63
N ARG A 350 -13.99 41.05 52.02
CA ARG A 350 -15.26 40.97 51.28
C ARG A 350 -15.13 41.62 49.91
N GLU A 351 -14.52 42.80 49.84
CA GLU A 351 -14.27 43.51 48.58
C GLU A 351 -13.40 42.67 47.64
N ARG A 352 -12.31 42.10 48.17
CA ARG A 352 -11.39 41.22 47.43
C ARG A 352 -12.08 39.94 46.94
N ARG A 353 -12.92 39.30 47.77
CA ARG A 353 -13.74 38.14 47.35
C ARG A 353 -14.68 38.53 46.23
N GLN A 354 -15.29 39.71 46.33
CA GLN A 354 -16.25 40.17 45.34
C GLN A 354 -15.56 40.51 44.01
N ASP A 355 -14.35 41.06 44.02
CA ASP A 355 -13.53 41.25 42.82
C ASP A 355 -13.25 39.91 42.13
N GLU A 356 -12.88 38.88 42.89
CA GLU A 356 -12.64 37.54 42.34
C GLU A 356 -13.93 36.90 41.82
N ASP A 357 -15.07 37.10 42.47
CA ASP A 357 -16.38 36.64 42.00
C ASP A 357 -16.82 37.34 40.70
N ASP A 358 -16.56 38.64 40.57
CA ASP A 358 -16.86 39.42 39.37
C ASP A 358 -15.96 38.96 38.20
N VAL A 359 -14.67 38.68 38.46
CA VAL A 359 -13.74 38.11 37.47
C VAL A 359 -14.15 36.70 37.05
N ILE A 360 -14.58 35.84 38.00
CA ILE A 360 -15.10 34.49 37.69
C ILE A 360 -16.34 34.57 36.80
N LEU A 361 -17.26 35.51 37.07
CA LEU A 361 -18.45 35.70 36.23
C LEU A 361 -18.07 36.13 34.81
N GLU A 362 -17.10 37.03 34.66
CA GLU A 362 -16.67 37.49 33.33
C GLU A 362 -15.96 36.40 32.55
N ILE A 363 -15.05 35.64 33.18
CA ILE A 363 -14.39 34.49 32.55
C ILE A 363 -15.42 33.43 32.13
N ASN A 364 -16.43 33.16 32.97
CA ASN A 364 -17.50 32.22 32.63
C ASN A 364 -18.31 32.67 31.41
N LYS A 365 -18.62 33.97 31.29
CA LYS A 365 -19.32 34.51 30.11
C LYS A 365 -18.50 34.33 28.83
N ILE A 366 -17.21 34.69 28.87
CA ILE A 366 -16.30 34.52 27.72
C ILE A 366 -16.15 33.04 27.36
N THR A 367 -16.03 32.16 28.36
CA THR A 367 -15.95 30.71 28.15
C THR A 367 -17.22 30.17 27.51
N GLU A 368 -18.39 30.70 27.86
CA GLU A 368 -19.68 30.30 27.30
C GLU A 368 -19.87 30.80 25.87
N THR A 369 -19.42 32.02 25.54
CA THR A 369 -19.41 32.50 24.14
C THR A 369 -18.48 31.65 23.28
N ASP A 370 -17.27 31.36 23.76
CA ASP A 370 -16.28 30.56 23.02
C ASP A 370 -16.78 29.11 22.81
N ARG A 371 -17.49 28.54 23.80
CA ARG A 371 -18.15 27.23 23.65
C ARG A 371 -19.26 27.25 22.60
N LYS A 372 -20.08 28.30 22.54
CA LYS A 372 -21.13 28.45 21.52
C LYS A 372 -20.52 28.56 20.12
N GLU A 373 -19.44 29.33 19.96
CA GLU A 373 -18.69 29.44 18.71
C GLU A 373 -18.07 28.11 18.28
N ARG A 374 -17.43 27.37 19.21
CA ARG A 374 -16.92 26.02 18.97
C ARG A 374 -18.02 25.09 18.46
N ASP A 375 -19.19 25.05 19.12
CA ASP A 375 -20.28 24.16 18.75
C ASP A 375 -20.87 24.51 17.37
N PHE A 376 -20.91 25.80 17.03
CA PHE A 376 -21.29 26.25 15.69
C PHE A 376 -20.29 25.79 14.61
N LEU A 377 -18.99 25.99 14.85
CA LEU A 377 -17.95 25.54 13.92
C LEU A 377 -17.89 24.02 13.80
N ALA A 378 -18.09 23.28 14.90
CA ALA A 378 -18.15 21.82 14.90
C ALA A 378 -19.33 21.28 14.08
N LYS A 379 -20.51 21.94 14.16
CA LYS A 379 -21.65 21.62 13.28
C LYS A 379 -21.33 21.90 11.81
N LYS A 380 -20.69 23.04 11.51
CA LYS A 380 -20.25 23.37 10.15
C LYS A 380 -19.24 22.36 9.62
N LEU A 381 -18.27 21.95 10.42
CA LEU A 381 -17.29 20.91 10.09
C LEU A 381 -17.99 19.57 9.79
N SER A 382 -18.97 19.15 10.60
CA SER A 382 -19.75 17.94 10.36
C SER A 382 -20.49 17.99 9.02
N ASN A 383 -21.07 19.14 8.66
CA ASN A 383 -21.70 19.35 7.35
C ASN A 383 -20.69 19.26 6.20
N VAL A 384 -19.51 19.87 6.34
CA VAL A 384 -18.43 19.77 5.34
C VAL A 384 -17.95 18.33 5.20
N LEU A 385 -17.78 17.59 6.30
CA LEU A 385 -17.39 16.17 6.28
C LEU A 385 -18.44 15.28 5.59
N THR A 386 -19.73 15.54 5.80
CA THR A 386 -20.79 14.79 5.10
C THR A 386 -20.84 15.15 3.60
N SER A 387 -20.65 16.42 3.25
CA SER A 387 -20.52 16.87 1.85
C SER A 387 -19.31 16.23 1.18
N LEU A 388 -18.16 16.19 1.85
CA LEU A 388 -16.92 15.57 1.37
C LEU A 388 -17.12 14.08 1.09
N LYS A 389 -17.72 13.34 2.04
CA LYS A 389 -18.08 11.92 1.86
C LYS A 389 -19.02 11.71 0.68
N ASN A 390 -19.95 12.65 0.42
CA ASN A 390 -20.82 12.56 -0.74
C ASN A 390 -20.05 12.78 -2.04
N THR A 391 -19.16 13.78 -2.10
CA THR A 391 -18.30 14.01 -3.28
C THR A 391 -17.31 12.87 -3.54
N GLU A 392 -16.79 12.22 -2.49
CA GLU A 392 -15.96 11.01 -2.60
C GLU A 392 -16.76 9.85 -3.21
N ARG A 393 -17.99 9.60 -2.73
CA ARG A 393 -18.88 8.58 -3.33
C ARG A 393 -19.22 8.88 -4.78
N GLU A 394 -19.46 10.14 -5.12
CA GLU A 394 -19.66 10.56 -6.52
C GLU A 394 -18.41 10.28 -7.35
N MET A 395 -17.21 10.48 -6.79
CA MET A 395 -15.95 10.16 -7.45
C MET A 395 -15.75 8.65 -7.64
N GLU A 396 -16.06 7.83 -6.64
CA GLU A 396 -16.05 6.36 -6.79
C GLU A 396 -17.05 5.88 -7.86
N ALA A 397 -18.26 6.45 -7.86
CA ALA A 397 -19.27 6.14 -8.88
C ALA A 397 -18.78 6.54 -10.27
N PHE A 398 -18.13 7.70 -10.39
CA PHE A 398 -17.52 8.18 -11.62
C PHE A 398 -16.35 7.30 -12.08
N GLN A 399 -15.50 6.83 -11.17
CA GLN A 399 -14.42 5.90 -11.51
C GLN A 399 -14.97 4.56 -12.01
N LYS A 400 -16.05 4.05 -11.40
CA LYS A 400 -16.77 2.85 -11.88
C LYS A 400 -17.38 3.09 -13.25
N GLU A 401 -17.98 4.25 -13.50
CA GLU A 401 -18.51 4.64 -14.82
C GLU A 401 -17.39 4.70 -15.89
N LYS A 402 -16.24 5.30 -15.56
CA LYS A 402 -15.05 5.36 -16.41
C LYS A 402 -14.52 3.96 -16.71
N GLN A 403 -14.39 3.11 -15.69
CA GLN A 403 -13.94 1.73 -15.86
C GLN A 403 -14.92 0.92 -16.71
N ASN A 404 -16.23 1.04 -16.47
CA ASN A 404 -17.24 0.36 -17.27
C ASN A 404 -17.23 0.81 -18.74
N SER A 405 -16.98 2.09 -19.00
CA SER A 405 -16.90 2.64 -20.35
C SER A 405 -15.64 2.16 -21.07
N LEU A 406 -14.48 2.12 -20.38
CA LEU A 406 -13.24 1.57 -20.90
C LEU A 406 -13.34 0.07 -21.16
N ASN A 407 -14.04 -0.68 -20.30
CA ASN A 407 -14.28 -2.11 -20.48
C ASN A 407 -15.19 -2.44 -21.67
N GLN A 408 -15.93 -1.47 -22.20
CA GLN A 408 -16.73 -1.63 -23.43
C GLN A 408 -15.89 -1.45 -24.70
N ILE A 409 -14.61 -1.07 -24.59
CA ILE A 409 -13.73 -0.96 -25.74
C ILE A 409 -13.36 -2.37 -26.18
N ASP A 410 -13.65 -2.68 -27.45
CA ASP A 410 -13.34 -3.97 -28.03
C ASP A 410 -11.83 -4.13 -28.19
N VAL A 411 -11.27 -5.11 -27.48
CA VAL A 411 -9.85 -5.46 -27.59
C VAL A 411 -9.68 -6.60 -28.61
N PRO A 412 -9.05 -6.34 -29.75
CA PRO A 412 -8.81 -7.33 -30.79
C PRO A 412 -7.69 -8.28 -30.37
N VAL A 413 -7.95 -9.57 -30.46
CA VAL A 413 -6.98 -10.63 -30.17
C VAL A 413 -6.60 -11.35 -31.45
N THR A 414 -5.31 -11.35 -31.77
CA THR A 414 -4.79 -12.10 -32.92
C THR A 414 -4.51 -13.55 -32.54
N LEU A 415 -5.19 -14.49 -33.20
CA LEU A 415 -5.02 -15.91 -32.98
C LEU A 415 -4.39 -16.58 -34.20
N ARG A 416 -3.44 -17.49 -33.95
CA ARG A 416 -2.96 -18.40 -34.99
C ARG A 416 -4.02 -19.46 -35.23
N MET A 417 -4.17 -19.91 -36.47
CA MET A 417 -5.14 -20.96 -36.83
C MET A 417 -5.02 -22.22 -35.96
N ARG A 418 -3.80 -22.62 -35.58
CA ARG A 418 -3.55 -23.75 -34.69
C ARG A 418 -4.08 -23.59 -33.25
N GLN A 419 -4.37 -22.36 -32.82
CA GLN A 419 -4.89 -22.04 -31.49
C GLN A 419 -6.42 -22.09 -31.45
N MET A 420 -7.09 -22.20 -32.60
CA MET A 420 -8.53 -22.20 -32.69
C MET A 420 -9.06 -23.64 -32.52
N SER A 421 -9.76 -23.89 -31.42
CA SER A 421 -10.46 -25.15 -31.13
C SER A 421 -11.96 -25.07 -31.37
N TYR A 422 -12.48 -23.90 -31.75
CA TYR A 422 -13.90 -23.66 -32.01
C TYR A 422 -14.30 -24.13 -33.41
N LEU A 423 -14.70 -25.40 -33.51
CA LEU A 423 -15.09 -26.05 -34.76
C LEU A 423 -16.56 -26.48 -34.69
N ARG A 424 -17.40 -26.02 -35.63
CA ARG A 424 -18.75 -26.56 -35.83
C ARG A 424 -18.70 -27.52 -37.02
N ASN A 425 -19.06 -28.79 -36.82
CA ASN A 425 -18.97 -29.82 -37.85
C ASN A 425 -17.57 -29.94 -38.48
N GLU A 426 -16.52 -29.92 -37.65
CA GLU A 426 -15.10 -30.00 -38.06
C GLU A 426 -14.64 -28.87 -39.00
N LYS A 427 -15.42 -27.80 -39.12
CA LYS A 427 -15.08 -26.60 -39.92
C LYS A 427 -15.11 -25.36 -39.05
N LEU A 428 -14.26 -24.40 -39.40
CA LEU A 428 -14.27 -23.09 -38.76
C LEU A 428 -15.52 -22.34 -39.24
N PRO A 429 -16.41 -21.89 -38.32
CA PRO A 429 -17.54 -21.06 -38.69
C PRO A 429 -17.10 -19.74 -39.34
N ALA A 430 -17.91 -19.20 -40.24
CA ALA A 430 -17.64 -17.89 -40.85
C ALA A 430 -17.83 -16.74 -39.86
N ASP A 431 -18.63 -16.96 -38.81
CA ASP A 431 -18.87 -16.01 -37.72
C ASP A 431 -18.44 -16.62 -36.39
N LEU A 432 -17.61 -15.87 -35.66
CA LEU A 432 -17.06 -16.26 -34.36
C LEU A 432 -17.66 -15.44 -33.22
N SER A 433 -18.70 -14.63 -33.47
CA SER A 433 -19.34 -13.76 -32.48
C SER A 433 -19.91 -14.52 -31.27
N GLU A 434 -20.32 -15.77 -31.45
CA GLU A 434 -20.79 -16.65 -30.36
C GLU A 434 -19.63 -17.41 -29.66
N GLY A 435 -18.40 -17.22 -30.09
CA GLY A 435 -17.21 -17.89 -29.55
C GLY A 435 -16.64 -17.15 -28.35
N LEU A 436 -16.46 -17.85 -27.23
CA LEU A 436 -15.75 -17.32 -26.07
C LEU A 436 -14.25 -17.59 -26.20
N TYR A 437 -13.43 -16.56 -26.01
CA TYR A 437 -11.98 -16.68 -25.94
C TYR A 437 -11.51 -16.76 -24.47
N PHE A 438 -10.73 -17.77 -24.14
CA PHE A 438 -10.09 -17.91 -22.84
C PHE A 438 -8.71 -18.56 -22.97
N SER A 439 -7.82 -18.23 -22.04
CA SER A 439 -6.55 -18.94 -21.92
C SER A 439 -6.81 -20.40 -21.53
N ARG A 440 -6.03 -21.32 -22.10
CA ARG A 440 -6.10 -22.74 -21.73
C ARG A 440 -5.84 -22.94 -20.24
N ALA A 441 -4.88 -22.20 -19.68
CA ALA A 441 -4.57 -22.26 -18.25
C ALA A 441 -5.76 -21.77 -17.40
N ALA A 442 -6.48 -20.75 -17.86
CA ALA A 442 -7.67 -20.24 -17.17
C ALA A 442 -8.82 -21.24 -17.20
N LEU A 443 -9.02 -21.95 -18.34
CA LEU A 443 -10.02 -23.02 -18.41
C LEU A 443 -9.67 -24.18 -17.48
N GLU A 444 -8.42 -24.65 -17.51
CA GLU A 444 -7.95 -25.72 -16.63
C GLU A 444 -8.03 -25.32 -15.15
N GLY A 445 -7.78 -24.04 -14.83
CA GLY A 445 -7.97 -23.47 -13.50
C GLY A 445 -9.44 -23.43 -13.08
N LEU A 446 -10.34 -23.02 -13.97
CA LEU A 446 -11.78 -23.00 -13.71
C LEU A 446 -12.33 -24.41 -13.49
N GLN A 447 -11.87 -25.38 -14.29
CA GLN A 447 -12.21 -26.79 -14.10
C GLN A 447 -11.78 -27.28 -12.72
N ARG A 448 -10.53 -27.02 -12.31
CA ARG A 448 -10.05 -27.33 -10.96
C ARG A 448 -10.87 -26.64 -9.88
N ARG A 449 -11.23 -25.37 -10.07
CA ARG A 449 -12.05 -24.63 -9.09
C ARG A 449 -13.46 -25.19 -8.99
N ILE A 450 -14.04 -25.69 -10.08
CA ILE A 450 -15.33 -26.37 -10.04
C ILE A 450 -15.23 -27.63 -9.18
N ASP A 451 -14.16 -28.41 -9.33
CA ASP A 451 -13.94 -29.61 -8.52
C ASP A 451 -13.76 -29.25 -7.02
N GLU A 452 -12.95 -28.22 -6.72
CA GLU A 452 -12.80 -27.70 -5.35
C GLU A 452 -14.13 -27.25 -4.75
N LEU A 453 -14.96 -26.52 -5.51
CA LEU A 453 -16.27 -26.06 -5.04
C LEU A 453 -17.25 -27.23 -4.79
N ILE A 454 -17.13 -28.31 -5.57
CA ILE A 454 -17.91 -29.53 -5.33
C ILE A 454 -17.50 -30.17 -4.00
N ASP A 455 -16.20 -30.25 -3.73
CA ASP A 455 -15.66 -30.79 -2.48
C ASP A 455 -16.01 -29.90 -1.27
N GLU A 456 -15.86 -28.57 -1.39
CA GLU A 456 -16.27 -27.59 -0.38
C GLU A 456 -17.78 -27.71 -0.09
N LYS A 457 -18.62 -27.82 -1.13
CA LYS A 457 -20.07 -28.01 -0.97
C LYS A 457 -20.40 -29.34 -0.29
N ALA A 458 -19.64 -30.40 -0.56
CA ALA A 458 -19.79 -31.68 0.12
C ALA A 458 -19.43 -31.56 1.61
N ALA A 459 -18.30 -30.90 1.93
CA ALA A 459 -17.87 -30.65 3.29
C ALA A 459 -18.88 -29.80 4.08
N LEU A 460 -19.37 -28.71 3.49
CA LEU A 460 -20.39 -27.85 4.11
C LEU A 460 -21.70 -28.60 4.40
N ARG A 461 -22.10 -29.55 3.53
CA ARG A 461 -23.27 -30.40 3.78
C ARG A 461 -23.06 -31.34 4.96
N VAL A 462 -21.85 -31.86 5.17
CA VAL A 462 -21.51 -32.66 6.35
C VAL A 462 -21.58 -31.78 7.59
N GLN A 463 -20.91 -30.62 7.60
CA GLN A 463 -20.95 -29.68 8.71
C GLN A 463 -22.38 -29.23 9.06
N GLN A 464 -23.22 -28.95 8.05
CA GLN A 464 -24.62 -28.59 8.29
C GLN A 464 -25.40 -29.74 8.93
N ARG A 465 -25.14 -30.99 8.55
CA ARG A 465 -25.76 -32.17 9.18
C ARG A 465 -25.31 -32.29 10.64
N ASP A 466 -24.02 -32.12 10.91
CA ASP A 466 -23.46 -32.22 12.25
C ASP A 466 -24.00 -31.12 13.17
N LEU A 467 -24.06 -29.87 12.69
CA LEU A 467 -24.65 -28.74 13.41
C LEU A 467 -26.14 -28.92 13.69
N ARG A 468 -26.88 -29.56 12.78
CA ARG A 468 -28.29 -29.92 13.05
C ARG A 468 -28.39 -30.98 14.13
N GLY A 469 -27.50 -31.98 14.12
CA GLY A 469 -27.41 -32.99 15.16
C GLY A 469 -27.14 -32.37 16.53
N THR A 470 -26.09 -31.54 16.63
CA THR A 470 -25.73 -30.88 17.90
C THR A 470 -26.81 -29.91 18.39
N ASN A 471 -27.51 -29.21 17.49
CA ASN A 471 -28.62 -28.35 17.88
C ASN A 471 -29.77 -29.16 18.49
N ILE A 472 -30.14 -30.30 17.87
CA ILE A 472 -31.16 -31.20 18.43
C ILE A 472 -30.71 -31.74 19.80
N ASP A 473 -29.46 -32.16 19.93
CA ASP A 473 -28.91 -32.64 21.20
C ASP A 473 -28.94 -31.55 22.28
N LEU A 474 -28.59 -30.31 21.94
CA LEU A 474 -28.66 -29.16 22.84
C LEU A 474 -30.09 -28.81 23.22
N GLN A 475 -31.04 -28.85 22.27
CA GLN A 475 -32.46 -28.63 22.55
C GLN A 475 -33.01 -29.68 23.52
N ASN A 476 -32.69 -30.95 23.30
CA ASN A 476 -33.05 -32.03 24.22
C ASN A 476 -32.39 -31.84 25.60
N ALA A 477 -31.11 -31.42 25.64
CA ALA A 477 -30.42 -31.12 26.88
C ALA A 477 -31.00 -29.91 27.63
N CYS A 478 -31.47 -28.89 26.91
CA CYS A 478 -32.19 -27.75 27.49
C CYS A 478 -33.55 -28.16 28.04
N ALA A 479 -34.34 -28.92 27.29
CA ALA A 479 -35.64 -29.44 27.74
C ALA A 479 -35.48 -30.30 29.01
N THR A 480 -34.54 -31.25 29.01
CA THR A 480 -34.29 -32.09 30.21
C THR A 480 -33.75 -31.31 31.41
N ARG A 481 -33.05 -30.19 31.21
CA ARG A 481 -32.65 -29.29 32.30
C ARG A 481 -33.84 -28.46 32.78
N GLN A 482 -34.70 -27.99 31.88
CA GLN A 482 -35.92 -27.27 32.23
C GLN A 482 -36.85 -28.14 33.05
N ASP A 483 -37.10 -29.40 32.63
CA ASP A 483 -37.91 -30.35 33.40
C ASP A 483 -37.36 -30.57 34.81
N LYS A 484 -36.03 -30.60 34.97
CA LYS A 484 -35.39 -30.72 36.29
C LYS A 484 -35.57 -29.45 37.12
N ILE A 485 -35.47 -28.27 36.51
CA ILE A 485 -35.73 -26.99 37.19
C ILE A 485 -37.19 -26.96 37.66
N ASP A 486 -38.14 -27.28 36.79
CA ASP A 486 -39.57 -27.28 37.11
C ASP A 486 -39.89 -28.27 38.25
N VAL A 487 -39.27 -29.46 38.26
CA VAL A 487 -39.41 -30.43 39.37
C VAL A 487 -38.80 -29.89 40.68
N LEU A 488 -37.65 -29.23 40.61
CA LEU A 488 -37.01 -28.63 41.79
C LEU A 488 -37.82 -27.44 42.32
N ASP A 489 -38.39 -26.62 41.44
CA ASP A 489 -39.25 -25.49 41.78
C ASP A 489 -40.58 -25.97 42.38
N ALA A 490 -41.19 -27.01 41.82
CA ALA A 490 -42.37 -27.65 42.39
C ALA A 490 -42.08 -28.20 43.80
N ARG A 491 -40.92 -28.86 43.98
CA ARG A 491 -40.50 -29.35 45.30
C ARG A 491 -40.20 -28.20 46.27
N ALA A 492 -39.58 -27.13 45.80
CA ALA A 492 -39.28 -25.95 46.61
C ALA A 492 -40.56 -25.25 47.08
N THR A 493 -41.52 -25.06 46.17
CA THR A 493 -42.83 -24.48 46.48
C THR A 493 -43.63 -25.38 47.43
N GLU A 494 -43.64 -26.70 47.23
CA GLU A 494 -44.29 -27.64 48.17
C GLU A 494 -43.66 -27.58 49.57
N LEU A 495 -42.33 -27.58 49.67
CA LEU A 495 -41.61 -27.46 50.94
C LEU A 495 -41.86 -26.11 51.63
N GLN A 496 -41.90 -25.01 50.86
CA GLN A 496 -42.19 -23.68 51.40
C GLN A 496 -43.63 -23.61 51.90
N MET A 497 -44.60 -24.12 51.14
CA MET A 497 -46.00 -24.19 51.55
C MET A 497 -46.19 -25.06 52.80
N LEU A 498 -45.51 -26.22 52.89
CA LEU A 498 -45.59 -27.10 54.05
C LEU A 498 -44.98 -26.47 55.31
N LYS A 499 -43.85 -25.75 55.18
CA LYS A 499 -43.13 -25.17 56.31
C LYS A 499 -43.68 -23.81 56.77
N PHE A 500 -44.14 -22.98 55.85
CA PHE A 500 -44.49 -21.58 56.13
C PHE A 500 -45.95 -21.23 55.82
N GLY A 501 -46.71 -22.11 55.16
CA GLY A 501 -48.13 -21.87 54.80
C GLY A 501 -48.34 -20.81 53.70
N GLN A 502 -47.26 -20.20 53.20
CA GLN A 502 -47.23 -19.19 52.16
C GLN A 502 -45.91 -19.32 51.38
N LEU A 503 -45.90 -18.95 50.09
CA LEU A 503 -44.68 -18.80 49.32
C LEU A 503 -43.85 -17.66 49.91
N VAL A 504 -42.67 -17.99 50.40
CA VAL A 504 -41.75 -17.02 51.01
C VAL A 504 -40.77 -16.58 49.95
N ASP A 505 -40.71 -15.27 49.70
CA ASP A 505 -39.64 -14.67 48.91
C ASP A 505 -38.32 -14.82 49.67
N LEU A 506 -37.53 -15.83 49.27
CA LEU A 506 -36.28 -16.18 49.91
C LEU A 506 -35.23 -15.08 49.73
N ASP A 507 -35.30 -14.27 48.67
CA ASP A 507 -34.35 -13.18 48.42
C ASP A 507 -34.61 -12.01 49.38
N ALA A 508 -35.88 -11.68 49.60
CA ALA A 508 -36.29 -10.69 50.60
C ALA A 508 -36.01 -11.17 52.03
N LEU A 509 -36.16 -12.47 52.30
CA LEU A 509 -35.85 -13.05 53.60
C LEU A 509 -34.33 -13.18 53.81
N GLU A 510 -33.54 -13.50 52.80
CA GLU A 510 -32.07 -13.53 52.88
C GLU A 510 -31.52 -12.13 53.16
N ALA A 511 -32.02 -11.10 52.47
CA ALA A 511 -31.67 -9.71 52.75
C ALA A 511 -31.99 -9.29 54.21
N ALA A 512 -33.05 -9.85 54.79
CA ALA A 512 -33.46 -9.59 56.19
C ALA A 512 -32.82 -10.53 57.22
N SER A 513 -32.40 -11.73 56.81
CA SER A 513 -31.97 -12.84 57.67
C SER A 513 -30.46 -13.05 57.68
N ILE A 514 -29.65 -12.26 56.94
CA ILE A 514 -28.20 -12.22 57.15
C ILE A 514 -27.93 -11.83 58.61
N PRO A 515 -27.48 -12.76 59.48
CA PRO A 515 -27.15 -12.43 60.85
C PRO A 515 -25.85 -11.63 60.82
N LYS A 516 -25.82 -10.47 61.48
CA LYS A 516 -24.62 -9.62 61.62
C LYS A 516 -23.42 -10.30 62.32
N LYS A 517 -23.57 -11.55 62.78
CA LYS A 517 -22.50 -12.39 63.38
C LYS A 517 -22.00 -13.40 62.34
N GLY A 518 -20.93 -13.04 61.62
CA GLY A 518 -20.31 -13.81 60.53
C GLY A 518 -19.93 -12.92 59.34
N VAL A 519 -20.71 -11.86 59.12
CA VAL A 519 -20.37 -10.77 58.18
C VAL A 519 -19.03 -10.09 58.49
N PRO A 520 -18.63 -9.80 59.76
CA PRO A 520 -17.30 -9.23 60.00
C PRO A 520 -16.16 -10.19 59.64
N GLU A 521 -16.27 -11.49 59.95
CA GLU A 521 -15.24 -12.48 59.59
C GLU A 521 -15.13 -12.68 58.07
N LEU A 522 -16.27 -12.77 57.37
CA LEU A 522 -16.28 -12.86 55.91
C LEU A 522 -15.81 -11.56 55.24
N ARG A 523 -16.12 -10.39 55.82
CA ARG A 523 -15.55 -9.10 55.36
C ARG A 523 -14.06 -9.02 55.62
N GLU A 524 -13.56 -9.62 56.70
CA GLU A 524 -12.14 -9.66 57.01
C GLU A 524 -11.39 -10.62 56.10
N GLN A 525 -11.98 -11.77 55.76
CA GLN A 525 -11.47 -12.68 54.72
C GLN A 525 -11.55 -12.09 53.30
N MET A 526 -12.62 -11.37 52.99
CA MET A 526 -12.75 -10.66 51.71
C MET A 526 -11.71 -9.54 51.63
N LYS A 527 -11.52 -8.77 52.70
CA LYS A 527 -10.45 -7.76 52.78
C LYS A 527 -9.05 -8.36 52.68
N SER A 528 -8.80 -9.52 53.29
CA SER A 528 -7.48 -10.16 53.18
C SER A 528 -7.22 -10.69 51.76
N LEU A 529 -8.22 -11.26 51.10
CA LEU A 529 -8.16 -11.64 49.69
C LEU A 529 -8.03 -10.42 48.76
N GLU A 530 -8.76 -9.34 49.01
CA GLU A 530 -8.63 -8.08 48.26
C GLU A 530 -7.26 -7.46 48.44
N MET A 531 -6.68 -7.53 49.65
CA MET A 531 -5.31 -7.07 49.92
C MET A 531 -4.29 -7.93 49.17
N SER A 532 -4.42 -9.26 49.20
CA SER A 532 -3.55 -10.18 48.44
C SER A 532 -3.65 -9.92 46.93
N ASN A 533 -4.86 -9.82 46.41
CA ASN A 533 -5.11 -9.52 44.99
C ASN A 533 -4.58 -8.13 44.62
N ARG A 534 -4.71 -7.13 45.50
CA ARG A 534 -4.18 -5.78 45.28
C ARG A 534 -2.66 -5.76 45.30
N GLU A 535 -2.02 -6.58 46.12
CA GLU A 535 -0.56 -6.77 46.13
C GLU A 535 -0.09 -7.48 44.85
N GLU A 536 -0.78 -8.52 44.40
CA GLU A 536 -0.50 -9.18 43.13
C GLU A 536 -0.68 -8.21 41.95
N MET A 537 -1.77 -7.45 41.92
CA MET A 537 -1.97 -6.42 40.90
C MET A 537 -0.88 -5.35 40.93
N LYS A 538 -0.42 -4.92 42.11
CA LYS A 538 0.72 -4.00 42.21
C LYS A 538 2.02 -4.62 41.68
N GLN A 539 2.27 -5.90 41.96
CA GLN A 539 3.43 -6.61 41.44
C GLN A 539 3.37 -6.73 39.92
N TRP A 540 2.20 -7.06 39.36
CA TRP A 540 1.99 -7.12 37.91
C TRP A 540 2.11 -5.75 37.26
N SER A 541 1.51 -4.70 37.83
CA SER A 541 1.67 -3.33 37.34
C SER A 541 3.13 -2.90 37.38
N LYS A 542 3.88 -3.24 38.44
CA LYS A 542 5.31 -2.94 38.52
C LYS A 542 6.10 -3.68 37.44
N ARG A 543 5.83 -4.97 37.21
CA ARG A 543 6.47 -5.74 36.13
C ARG A 543 6.16 -5.17 34.75
N ILE A 544 4.95 -4.65 34.54
CA ILE A 544 4.57 -4.00 33.30
C ILE A 544 5.36 -2.71 33.11
N VAL A 545 5.47 -1.87 34.15
CA VAL A 545 6.28 -0.64 34.10
C VAL A 545 7.75 -0.95 33.88
N ASP A 546 8.33 -1.91 34.61
CA ASP A 546 9.73 -2.31 34.44
C ASP A 546 9.99 -2.83 33.00
N ALA A 547 9.05 -3.56 32.42
CA ALA A 547 9.14 -4.04 31.03
C ALA A 547 8.94 -2.90 29.99
N GLN A 548 8.08 -1.94 30.27
CA GLN A 548 7.91 -0.74 29.45
C GLN A 548 9.16 0.14 29.50
N ASP A 549 9.76 0.32 30.66
CA ASP A 549 11.00 1.06 30.84
C ASP A 549 12.16 0.39 30.09
N GLU A 550 12.26 -0.94 30.16
CA GLU A 550 13.28 -1.67 29.39
C GLU A 550 13.05 -1.56 27.87
N LEU A 551 11.80 -1.64 27.41
CA LEU A 551 11.48 -1.43 26.00
C LEU A 551 11.82 -0.01 25.54
N THR A 552 11.49 1.01 26.35
CA THR A 552 11.82 2.41 26.03
C THR A 552 13.32 2.65 26.03
N ARG A 553 14.07 2.05 26.97
CA ARG A 553 15.54 2.08 27.01
C ARG A 553 16.15 1.47 25.75
N MET A 554 15.74 0.25 25.39
CA MET A 554 16.23 -0.42 24.18
C MET A 554 15.84 0.34 22.92
N THR A 555 14.65 0.95 22.88
CA THR A 555 14.21 1.79 21.76
C THR A 555 15.04 3.07 21.66
N ALA A 556 15.37 3.71 22.77
CA ALA A 556 16.23 4.88 22.80
C ALA A 556 17.67 4.54 22.38
N GLU A 557 18.22 3.44 22.86
CA GLU A 557 19.56 2.94 22.45
C GLU A 557 19.60 2.60 20.95
N ASN A 558 18.57 1.91 20.44
CA ASN A 558 18.46 1.62 19.01
C ASN A 558 18.31 2.90 18.17
N THR A 559 17.52 3.86 18.63
CA THR A 559 17.35 5.15 17.96
C THR A 559 18.66 5.96 17.97
N ALA A 560 19.42 5.93 19.07
CA ALA A 560 20.74 6.55 19.17
C ALA A 560 21.76 5.91 18.22
N CYS A 561 21.76 4.58 18.12
CA CYS A 561 22.59 3.85 17.14
C CYS A 561 22.19 4.19 15.71
N LEU A 562 20.89 4.26 15.40
CA LEU A 562 20.41 4.66 14.07
C LEU A 562 20.78 6.10 13.73
N ASN A 563 20.70 7.03 14.69
CA ASN A 563 21.13 8.41 14.51
C ASN A 563 22.64 8.49 14.29
N ALA A 564 23.45 7.74 15.05
CA ALA A 564 24.89 7.66 14.83
C ALA A 564 25.23 7.10 13.44
N VAL A 565 24.48 6.10 12.96
CA VAL A 565 24.62 5.56 11.59
C VAL A 565 24.17 6.60 10.55
N ALA A 566 23.11 7.37 10.81
CA ALA A 566 22.65 8.44 9.94
C ALA A 566 23.71 9.56 9.83
N ASP A 567 24.32 9.95 10.95
CA ASP A 567 25.39 10.95 11.00
C ASP A 567 26.68 10.43 10.32
N LEU A 568 27.05 9.17 10.56
CA LEU A 568 28.18 8.54 9.88
C LEU A 568 27.95 8.41 8.38
N THR A 569 26.74 8.08 7.94
CA THR A 569 26.44 8.03 6.50
C THR A 569 26.35 9.43 5.89
N LYS A 570 25.93 10.45 6.65
CA LYS A 570 25.97 11.85 6.20
C LYS A 570 27.41 12.31 6.03
N THR A 571 28.25 12.16 7.06
CA THR A 571 29.69 12.48 6.99
C THR A 571 30.41 11.67 5.92
N GLN A 572 30.06 10.40 5.70
CA GLN A 572 30.59 9.60 4.60
C GLN A 572 30.17 10.14 3.23
N ARG A 573 28.92 10.61 3.07
CA ARG A 573 28.46 11.24 1.83
C ARG A 573 29.15 12.59 1.60
N ASP A 574 29.29 13.39 2.65
CA ASP A 574 29.95 14.70 2.59
C ASP A 574 31.45 14.53 2.27
N LEU A 575 32.15 13.62 2.95
CA LEU A 575 33.54 13.27 2.63
C LEU A 575 33.68 12.69 1.23
N ASN A 576 32.78 11.81 0.76
CA ASN A 576 32.82 11.32 -0.62
C ASN A 576 32.53 12.44 -1.64
N HIS A 577 31.70 13.41 -1.28
CA HIS A 577 31.45 14.57 -2.12
C HIS A 577 32.69 15.44 -2.18
N GLU A 578 33.30 15.75 -1.03
CA GLU A 578 34.56 16.48 -0.89
C GLU A 578 35.71 15.78 -1.61
N LEU A 579 35.79 14.45 -1.51
CA LEU A 579 36.83 13.62 -2.13
C LEU A 579 36.62 13.55 -3.64
N LYS A 580 35.39 13.49 -4.15
CA LYS A 580 35.10 13.62 -5.59
C LYS A 580 35.37 15.03 -6.12
N THR A 581 35.15 16.06 -5.31
CA THR A 581 35.52 17.44 -5.68
C THR A 581 37.02 17.66 -5.59
N SER A 582 37.72 17.01 -4.65
CA SER A 582 39.18 17.12 -4.50
C SER A 582 39.95 16.27 -5.49
N GLU A 583 39.46 15.08 -5.87
CA GLU A 583 39.93 14.25 -7.00
C GLU A 583 39.85 15.02 -8.34
N LYS A 584 38.92 15.98 -8.45
CA LYS A 584 38.86 16.89 -9.59
C LYS A 584 39.96 17.97 -9.58
N THR A 585 40.66 18.19 -8.46
CA THR A 585 41.54 19.37 -8.29
C THR A 585 42.99 19.10 -7.92
N VAL A 586 43.41 17.94 -7.40
CA VAL A 586 44.84 17.75 -7.06
C VAL A 586 45.34 16.30 -7.29
N PHE A 587 46.30 16.20 -8.21
CA PHE A 587 47.52 15.37 -8.18
C PHE A 587 47.39 13.90 -7.75
N ILE A 588 47.64 12.99 -8.70
CA ILE A 588 47.87 11.56 -8.44
C ILE A 588 49.15 11.42 -7.64
N ASP A 589 49.01 11.11 -6.35
CA ASP A 589 50.12 10.77 -5.47
C ASP A 589 50.71 9.40 -5.87
N PRO A 590 51.96 9.34 -6.38
CA PRO A 590 52.60 8.09 -6.80
C PRO A 590 52.79 7.09 -5.65
N ASP A 591 52.73 7.51 -4.38
CA ASP A 591 52.81 6.61 -3.23
C ASP A 591 51.47 5.97 -2.87
N ALA A 592 50.35 6.62 -3.20
CA ALA A 592 49.02 6.02 -3.06
C ALA A 592 48.74 4.95 -4.13
N ALA A 593 49.23 5.17 -5.36
CA ALA A 593 49.21 4.15 -6.42
C ALA A 593 50.07 2.94 -6.04
N ARG A 594 51.29 3.16 -5.52
CA ARG A 594 52.16 2.07 -5.03
C ARG A 594 51.53 1.28 -3.88
N ARG A 595 50.81 1.91 -2.94
CA ARG A 595 50.10 1.18 -1.86
C ARG A 595 48.95 0.33 -2.38
N LYS A 596 48.20 0.82 -3.38
CA LYS A 596 47.15 0.04 -4.05
C LYS A 596 47.76 -1.13 -4.81
N ASP A 597 48.86 -0.93 -5.53
CA ASP A 597 49.58 -1.99 -6.25
C ASP A 597 50.16 -3.05 -5.30
N ILE A 598 50.64 -2.65 -4.12
CA ILE A 598 51.12 -3.59 -3.07
C ILE A 598 49.95 -4.40 -2.50
N ALA A 599 48.83 -3.75 -2.18
CA ALA A 599 47.65 -4.45 -1.67
C ALA A 599 47.03 -5.39 -2.72
N GLU A 600 47.03 -5.00 -4.00
CA GLU A 600 46.63 -5.87 -5.10
C GLU A 600 47.61 -7.03 -5.30
N ARG A 601 48.91 -6.79 -5.17
CA ARG A 601 49.92 -7.87 -5.16
C ARG A 601 49.69 -8.86 -4.03
N ASP A 602 49.47 -8.38 -2.81
CA ASP A 602 49.25 -9.24 -1.64
C ASP A 602 47.96 -10.07 -1.81
N ARG A 603 46.90 -9.45 -2.32
CA ARG A 603 45.65 -10.15 -2.66
C ARG A 603 45.85 -11.20 -3.74
N LEU A 604 46.64 -10.90 -4.77
CA LEU A 604 46.98 -11.87 -5.81
C LEU A 604 47.86 -13.01 -5.27
N VAL A 605 48.78 -12.73 -4.35
CA VAL A 605 49.57 -13.76 -3.66
C VAL A 605 48.69 -14.67 -2.80
N GLU A 606 47.72 -14.11 -2.07
CA GLU A 606 46.74 -14.91 -1.33
C GLU A 606 45.91 -15.82 -2.26
N VAL A 607 45.46 -15.29 -3.40
CA VAL A 607 44.73 -16.09 -4.41
C VAL A 607 45.63 -17.18 -5.01
N ILE A 608 46.88 -16.88 -5.34
CA ILE A 608 47.84 -17.86 -5.86
C ILE A 608 48.12 -18.95 -4.82
N ASN A 609 48.25 -18.60 -3.53
CA ASN A 609 48.44 -19.58 -2.47
C ASN A 609 47.19 -20.44 -2.25
N ALA A 610 46.00 -19.84 -2.30
CA ALA A 610 44.74 -20.58 -2.24
C ALA A 610 44.60 -21.56 -3.42
N GLN A 611 44.91 -21.10 -4.64
CA GLN A 611 44.92 -21.94 -5.84
C GLN A 611 46.01 -23.02 -5.79
N ALA A 612 47.19 -22.73 -5.21
CA ALA A 612 48.24 -23.73 -5.02
C ALA A 612 47.80 -24.83 -4.05
N ASN A 613 47.15 -24.46 -2.95
CA ASN A 613 46.55 -25.40 -2.00
C ASN A 613 45.43 -26.22 -2.67
N GLU A 614 44.62 -25.58 -3.51
CA GLU A 614 43.58 -26.27 -4.27
C GLU A 614 44.17 -27.24 -5.30
N ILE A 615 45.24 -26.87 -5.99
CA ILE A 615 46.00 -27.75 -6.89
C ILE A 615 46.62 -28.91 -6.12
N GLU A 616 47.14 -28.70 -4.91
CA GLU A 616 47.73 -29.75 -4.08
C GLU A 616 46.64 -30.70 -3.56
N ASN A 617 45.49 -30.17 -3.15
CA ASN A 617 44.31 -30.95 -2.81
C ASN A 617 43.82 -31.78 -4.00
N LEU A 618 43.69 -31.16 -5.17
CA LEU A 618 43.31 -31.86 -6.40
C LEU A 618 44.34 -32.90 -6.81
N ARG A 619 45.65 -32.65 -6.65
CA ARG A 619 46.71 -33.64 -6.87
C ARG A 619 46.62 -34.80 -5.88
N SER A 620 46.30 -34.51 -4.62
CA SER A 620 46.06 -35.53 -3.60
C SER A 620 44.83 -36.38 -3.94
N GLU A 621 43.77 -35.75 -4.44
CA GLU A 621 42.54 -36.41 -4.88
C GLU A 621 42.80 -37.23 -6.15
N LEU A 622 43.58 -36.72 -7.11
CA LEU A 622 44.02 -37.45 -8.30
C LEU A 622 44.92 -38.64 -7.92
N ASN A 623 45.79 -38.49 -6.92
CA ASN A 623 46.58 -39.59 -6.39
C ASN A 623 45.70 -40.64 -5.69
N MET A 624 44.70 -40.22 -4.90
CA MET A 624 43.72 -41.11 -4.27
C MET A 624 42.84 -41.84 -5.30
N LEU A 625 42.43 -41.14 -6.37
CA LEU A 625 41.65 -41.70 -7.47
C LEU A 625 42.49 -42.60 -8.38
N SER A 626 43.77 -42.28 -8.61
CA SER A 626 44.70 -43.13 -9.37
C SER A 626 45.13 -44.39 -8.62
N PHE A 627 45.10 -44.38 -7.28
CA PHE A 627 45.29 -45.59 -6.47
C PHE A 627 44.05 -46.50 -6.46
N LYS A 628 42.84 -45.93 -6.62
CA LYS A 628 41.58 -46.68 -6.85
C LYS A 628 41.42 -47.21 -8.28
N GLY A 629 42.25 -46.76 -9.23
CA GLY A 629 42.21 -47.12 -10.64
C GLY A 629 43.21 -48.19 -11.09
N ARG A 630 43.95 -48.85 -10.18
CA ARG A 630 44.76 -50.04 -10.53
C ARG A 630 43.94 -51.32 -10.29
N PRO A 631 43.52 -52.05 -11.35
CA PRO A 631 43.14 -53.44 -11.20
C PRO A 631 44.39 -54.26 -10.90
N THR A 632 44.28 -55.19 -9.95
CA THR A 632 45.14 -56.39 -9.88
C THR A 632 45.10 -57.17 -11.18
#